data_AF-A0A935GNB2-F1
#
_entry.id   AF-A0A935GNB2-F1
#
_cell.length_a   1.000
_cell.length_b   1.000
_cell.length_c   1.000
_cell.angle_alpha   90.00
_cell.angle_beta   90.00
_cell.angle_gamma   90.00
#
_symmetry.space_group_name_H-M   'P 1'
#
loop_
_entity.id
_entity.type
_entity.pdbx_description
1 polymer ?
#
loop_
_entity_poly.entity_id
_entity_poly.type
_entity_poly.pdbx_seq_one_letter_code
_entity_poly.pdbx_strand_id
1 'polypeptide(L)'
;MRTTRLLACSLLLLAGSAWADIWMADENAIHKLDATATQVELSLVSTRPKTLAVDPRDGAIWILTEKRIARRSRVGEVQFDIDLKTLGLESADLLAVDPGDGSAWIGDGKGLGKGDGKHFLRLDAGGRAVGTLPSPGEPRALSIALDGSIWILGK
;
A
#
# COMPACT_ATOMS: atom_id res chain seq x y z
N MET A 1 -0.18 -40.26 -52.04
CA MET A 1 0.24 -40.17 -50.62
C MET A 1 0.14 -38.72 -50.19
N ARG A 2 -0.83 -38.41 -49.32
CA ARG A 2 -1.06 -37.06 -48.75
C ARG A 2 -0.29 -36.95 -47.44
N THR A 3 0.45 -35.88 -47.25
CA THR A 3 0.84 -35.41 -45.90
C THR A 3 0.83 -33.88 -45.88
N THR A 4 -0.34 -33.33 -45.55
CA THR A 4 -0.51 -31.94 -45.10
C THR A 4 0.02 -31.86 -43.67
N ARG A 5 1.08 -31.09 -43.40
CA ARG A 5 1.50 -30.77 -42.02
C ARG A 5 0.88 -29.42 -41.64
N LEU A 6 -0.11 -29.49 -40.77
CA LEU A 6 -0.67 -28.34 -40.05
C LEU A 6 0.38 -27.82 -39.07
N LEU A 7 0.79 -26.56 -39.22
CA LEU A 7 1.52 -25.83 -38.18
C LEU A 7 0.48 -25.41 -37.13
N ALA A 8 0.50 -26.06 -35.97
CA ALA A 8 -0.34 -25.65 -34.85
C ALA A 8 0.24 -24.37 -34.22
N CYS A 9 -0.52 -23.28 -34.30
CA CYS A 9 -0.31 -22.08 -33.50
C CYS A 9 -0.56 -22.41 -32.03
N SER A 10 0.51 -22.61 -31.25
CA SER A 10 0.43 -22.67 -29.80
C SER A 10 0.49 -21.25 -29.25
N LEU A 11 -0.66 -20.57 -29.20
CA LEU A 11 -0.83 -19.36 -28.41
C LEU A 11 -0.81 -19.79 -26.94
N LEU A 12 0.36 -19.77 -26.30
CA LEU A 12 0.48 -19.87 -24.85
C LEU A 12 -0.17 -18.62 -24.26
N LEU A 13 -1.47 -18.71 -24.01
CA LEU A 13 -2.15 -17.91 -23.00
C LEU A 13 -1.45 -18.24 -21.67
N LEU A 14 -0.37 -17.52 -21.36
CA LEU A 14 0.02 -17.29 -19.98
C LEU A 14 -1.07 -16.42 -19.38
N ALA A 15 -2.21 -17.03 -19.06
CA ALA A 15 -3.04 -16.56 -17.99
C ALA A 15 -2.18 -16.74 -16.73
N GLY A 16 -1.24 -15.83 -16.52
CA GLY A 16 -0.59 -15.64 -15.25
C GLY A 16 -1.72 -15.37 -14.29
N SER A 17 -2.05 -16.38 -13.49
CA SER A 17 -3.06 -16.27 -12.46
C SER A 17 -2.79 -14.98 -11.72
N ALA A 18 -3.73 -14.03 -11.79
CA ALA A 18 -3.71 -12.85 -10.95
C ALA A 18 -3.95 -13.38 -9.53
N TRP A 19 -2.88 -13.86 -8.90
CA TRP A 19 -2.90 -14.38 -7.55
C TRP A 19 -3.27 -13.21 -6.65
N ALA A 20 -4.48 -13.28 -6.09
CA ALA A 20 -4.88 -12.35 -5.06
C ALA A 20 -4.06 -12.69 -3.82
N ASP A 21 -3.05 -11.87 -3.53
CA ASP A 21 -2.31 -12.00 -2.28
C ASP A 21 -3.14 -11.38 -1.15
N ILE A 22 -3.23 -12.08 -0.02
CA ILE A 22 -3.79 -11.51 1.21
C ILE A 22 -2.64 -11.09 2.09
N TRP A 23 -2.61 -9.80 2.45
CA TRP A 23 -1.68 -9.29 3.45
C TRP A 23 -2.44 -9.02 4.75
N MET A 24 -1.92 -9.55 5.85
CA MET A 24 -2.47 -9.32 7.19
C MET A 24 -1.35 -8.98 8.15
N ALA A 25 -1.68 -8.30 9.24
CA ALA A 25 -0.73 -7.94 10.27
C ALA A 25 -1.23 -8.39 11.64
N ASP A 26 -0.28 -8.79 12.48
CA ASP A 26 -0.46 -8.89 13.93
C ASP A 26 0.41 -7.85 14.65
N GLU A 27 0.60 -7.99 15.96
CA GLU A 27 1.37 -7.02 16.76
C GLU A 27 2.87 -6.96 16.39
N ASN A 28 3.43 -8.02 15.81
CA ASN A 28 4.88 -8.20 15.64
C ASN A 28 5.30 -8.57 14.20
N ALA A 29 4.34 -8.91 13.34
CA ALA A 29 4.62 -9.39 12.01
C ALA A 29 3.54 -8.99 11.01
N ILE A 30 3.95 -9.05 9.75
CA ILE A 30 3.09 -8.94 8.59
C ILE A 30 3.23 -10.25 7.81
N HIS A 31 2.10 -10.87 7.50
CA HIS A 31 2.01 -12.12 6.80
C HIS A 31 1.39 -11.92 5.42
N LYS A 32 2.03 -12.50 4.42
CA LYS A 32 1.46 -12.67 3.09
C LYS A 32 0.93 -14.09 2.97
N LEU A 33 -0.30 -14.25 2.53
CA LEU A 33 -0.94 -15.53 2.32
C LEU A 33 -1.31 -15.70 0.84
N ASP A 34 -1.16 -16.93 0.37
CA ASP A 34 -1.80 -17.39 -0.86
C ASP A 34 -3.30 -17.53 -0.60
N ALA A 35 -4.13 -16.73 -1.27
CA ALA A 35 -5.59 -16.78 -1.11
C ALA A 35 -6.21 -18.12 -1.52
N THR A 36 -5.51 -18.95 -2.30
CA THR A 36 -5.99 -20.26 -2.74
C THR A 36 -5.55 -21.38 -1.81
N ALA A 37 -4.31 -21.34 -1.33
CA ALA A 37 -3.74 -22.40 -0.49
C ALA A 37 -3.97 -22.17 1.01
N THR A 38 -4.39 -20.96 1.43
CA THR A 38 -4.53 -20.60 2.86
C THR A 38 -3.24 -20.84 3.65
N GLN A 39 -2.09 -20.67 3.00
CA GLN A 39 -0.77 -20.83 3.59
C GLN A 39 -0.04 -19.49 3.63
N VAL A 40 0.73 -19.27 4.69
CA VAL A 40 1.64 -18.12 4.80
C VAL A 40 2.82 -18.34 3.87
N GLU A 41 2.96 -17.49 2.87
CA GLU A 41 4.08 -17.51 1.91
C GLU A 41 5.29 -16.74 2.43
N LEU A 42 5.04 -15.65 3.15
CA LEU A 42 6.07 -14.72 3.61
C LEU A 42 5.66 -14.13 4.97
N SER A 43 6.63 -14.02 5.87
CA SER A 43 6.48 -13.29 7.13
C SER A 43 7.56 -12.23 7.25
N LEU A 44 7.15 -11.00 7.51
CA LEU A 44 8.01 -9.84 7.69
C LEU A 44 7.93 -9.38 9.13
N VAL A 45 9.06 -9.18 9.78
CA VAL A 45 9.11 -8.58 11.12
C VAL A 45 8.68 -7.12 11.03
N SER A 46 7.69 -6.73 11.83
CA SER A 46 7.20 -5.36 11.89
C SER A 46 6.62 -5.08 13.27
N THR A 47 7.16 -4.10 13.98
CA THR A 47 6.67 -3.76 15.33
C THR A 47 5.43 -2.88 15.22
N ARG A 48 4.29 -3.37 15.72
CA ARG A 48 3.01 -2.65 15.82
C ARG A 48 2.60 -1.94 14.53
N PRO A 49 2.42 -2.68 13.42
CA PRO A 49 1.78 -2.14 12.23
C PRO A 49 0.38 -1.60 12.58
N LYS A 50 0.10 -0.38 12.17
CA LYS A 50 -1.20 0.28 12.35
C LYS A 50 -2.12 0.03 11.17
N THR A 51 -1.59 0.15 9.97
CA THR A 51 -2.36 -0.02 8.73
C THR A 51 -1.44 -0.45 7.60
N LEU A 52 -2.03 -1.13 6.62
CA LEU A 52 -1.38 -1.68 5.44
C LEU A 52 -2.14 -1.22 4.20
N ALA A 53 -1.43 -0.99 3.11
CA ALA A 53 -2.04 -0.77 1.80
C ALA A 53 -1.17 -1.41 0.72
N VAL A 54 -1.80 -2.07 -0.26
CA VAL A 54 -1.09 -2.74 -1.35
C VAL A 54 -1.17 -1.88 -2.61
N ASP A 55 -0.04 -1.71 -3.29
CA ASP A 55 -0.01 -1.15 -4.64
C ASP A 55 -0.44 -2.25 -5.63
N PRO A 56 -1.59 -2.12 -6.30
CA PRO A 56 -2.12 -3.18 -7.16
C PRO A 56 -1.29 -3.38 -8.43
N ARG A 57 -0.36 -2.47 -8.75
CA ARG A 57 0.44 -2.53 -9.98
C ARG A 57 1.62 -3.48 -9.88
N ASP A 58 2.23 -3.58 -8.69
CA ASP A 58 3.41 -4.42 -8.45
C ASP A 58 3.27 -5.36 -7.23
N GLY A 59 2.16 -5.28 -6.49
CA GLY A 59 1.91 -6.08 -5.29
C GLY A 59 2.79 -5.69 -4.10
N ALA A 60 3.50 -4.56 -4.17
CA ALA A 60 4.27 -4.05 -3.06
C ALA A 60 3.33 -3.57 -1.95
N ILE A 61 3.76 -3.75 -0.70
CA ILE A 61 3.00 -3.37 0.48
C ILE A 61 3.61 -2.11 1.11
N TRP A 62 2.75 -1.14 1.35
CA TRP A 62 2.99 -0.01 2.23
C TRP A 62 2.59 -0.38 3.65
N ILE A 63 3.48 -0.07 4.59
CA ILE A 63 3.39 -0.46 5.99
C ILE A 63 3.51 0.81 6.82
N LEU A 64 2.42 1.21 7.48
CA LEU A 64 2.44 2.31 8.43
C LEU A 64 2.49 1.75 9.86
N THR A 65 3.49 2.17 10.61
CA THR A 65 3.62 1.90 12.06
C THR A 65 3.44 3.19 12.84
N GLU A 66 3.63 3.16 14.15
CA GLU A 66 3.60 4.38 14.97
C GLU A 66 4.67 5.40 14.59
N LYS A 67 5.85 4.96 14.12
CA LYS A 67 7.01 5.83 13.90
C LYS A 67 7.54 5.82 12.48
N ARG A 68 7.09 4.88 11.65
CA ARG A 68 7.71 4.61 10.35
C ARG A 68 6.67 4.34 9.28
N ILE A 69 6.96 4.80 8.07
CA ILE A 69 6.32 4.33 6.84
C ILE A 69 7.37 3.58 6.02
N ALA A 70 7.03 2.38 5.60
CA ALA A 70 7.90 1.54 4.80
C ALA A 70 7.16 1.01 3.57
N ARG A 71 7.90 0.74 2.50
CA ARG A 71 7.41 -0.05 1.37
C ARG A 71 8.29 -1.28 1.21
N ARG A 72 7.64 -2.41 1.01
CA ARG A 72 8.28 -3.70 0.75
C ARG A 72 7.77 -4.26 -0.57
N SER A 73 8.65 -4.83 -1.38
CA SER A 73 8.22 -5.51 -2.62
C SER A 73 7.31 -6.70 -2.31
N ARG A 74 6.63 -7.25 -3.32
CA ARG A 74 5.77 -8.43 -3.20
C ARG A 74 6.48 -9.64 -2.55
N VAL A 75 7.81 -9.71 -2.66
CA VAL A 75 8.66 -10.77 -2.09
C VAL A 75 9.36 -10.36 -0.79
N GLY A 76 9.05 -9.17 -0.25
CA GLY A 76 9.52 -8.73 1.06
C GLY A 76 10.76 -7.84 1.06
N GLU A 77 11.31 -7.48 -0.09
CA GLU A 77 12.52 -6.65 -0.17
C GLU A 77 12.22 -5.21 0.25
N VAL A 78 13.16 -4.60 0.98
CA VAL A 78 13.09 -3.20 1.39
C VAL A 78 13.25 -2.29 0.18
N GLN A 79 12.22 -1.51 -0.12
CA GLN A 79 12.31 -0.45 -1.14
C GLN A 79 12.61 0.91 -0.49
N PHE A 80 11.93 1.22 0.63
CA PHE A 80 12.32 2.29 1.54
C PHE A 80 11.76 2.05 2.94
N ASP A 81 12.30 2.80 3.90
CA ASP A 81 11.89 2.77 5.29
C ASP A 81 12.20 4.13 5.95
N ILE A 82 11.16 4.94 6.21
CA ILE A 82 11.29 6.36 6.54
C ILE A 82 10.69 6.61 7.93
N ASP A 83 11.37 7.42 8.74
CA ASP A 83 10.85 7.91 10.01
C ASP A 83 9.78 8.98 9.77
N LEU A 84 8.60 8.82 10.34
CA LEU A 84 7.48 9.76 10.16
C LEU A 84 7.81 11.18 10.62
N LYS A 85 8.69 11.34 11.62
CA LYS A 85 9.09 12.65 12.11
C LYS A 85 9.85 13.45 11.06
N THR A 86 10.62 12.80 10.18
CA THR A 86 11.33 13.51 9.10
C THR A 86 10.38 14.01 8.02
N LEU A 87 9.15 13.49 8.00
CA LEU A 87 8.07 13.91 7.13
C LEU A 87 7.11 14.90 7.81
N GLY A 88 7.38 15.30 9.05
CA GLY A 88 6.49 16.18 9.83
C GLY A 88 5.21 15.51 10.32
N LEU A 89 5.18 14.17 10.35
CA LEU A 89 4.05 13.38 10.81
C LEU A 89 4.33 12.83 12.21
N GLU A 90 3.45 13.09 13.17
CA GLU A 90 3.61 12.60 14.55
C GLU A 90 2.57 11.58 14.95
N SER A 91 1.37 11.64 14.34
CA SER A 91 0.26 10.77 14.70
C SER A 91 -0.45 10.18 13.49
N ALA A 92 0.32 9.82 12.46
CA ALA A 92 -0.21 9.13 11.30
C ALA A 92 -0.87 7.79 11.66
N ASP A 93 -2.07 7.59 11.13
CA ASP A 93 -2.92 6.42 11.35
C ASP A 93 -3.73 6.01 10.11
N LEU A 94 -3.82 6.88 9.10
CA LEU A 94 -4.48 6.59 7.83
C LEU A 94 -3.48 6.41 6.70
N LEU A 95 -3.77 5.46 5.81
CA LEU A 95 -2.95 5.15 4.64
C LEU A 95 -3.86 4.69 3.50
N ALA A 96 -3.67 5.25 2.30
CA ALA A 96 -4.28 4.76 1.07
C ALA A 96 -3.29 4.89 -0.09
N VAL A 97 -3.29 3.92 -1.00
CA VAL A 97 -2.41 3.92 -2.18
C VAL A 97 -3.25 4.23 -3.42
N ASP A 98 -2.75 5.15 -4.24
CA ASP A 98 -3.34 5.49 -5.53
C ASP A 98 -3.08 4.35 -6.52
N PRO A 99 -4.13 3.70 -7.06
CA PRO A 99 -3.95 2.57 -7.96
C PRO A 99 -3.37 2.97 -9.34
N GLY A 100 -3.43 4.25 -9.71
CA GLY A 100 -2.93 4.75 -10.98
C GLY A 100 -1.42 4.93 -11.00
N ASP A 101 -0.85 5.49 -9.94
CA ASP A 101 0.59 5.83 -9.88
C ASP A 101 1.36 5.26 -8.67
N GLY A 102 0.66 4.59 -7.75
CA GLY A 102 1.18 3.98 -6.53
C GLY A 102 1.81 4.95 -5.55
N SER A 103 1.53 6.24 -5.71
CA SER A 103 1.69 7.19 -4.62
C SER A 103 0.81 6.78 -3.43
N ALA A 104 1.20 7.18 -2.23
CA ALA A 104 0.42 6.95 -1.03
C ALA A 104 0.04 8.26 -0.37
N TRP A 105 -1.19 8.33 0.12
CA TRP A 105 -1.66 9.38 1.00
C TRP A 105 -1.66 8.87 2.44
N ILE A 106 -1.06 9.66 3.32
CA ILE A 106 -0.92 9.38 4.76
C ILE A 106 -1.65 10.47 5.51
N GLY A 107 -2.61 10.11 6.36
CA GLY A 107 -3.34 11.08 7.19
C GLY A 107 -2.78 11.14 8.61
N ASP A 108 -2.54 12.35 9.12
CA ASP A 108 -2.25 12.62 10.54
C ASP A 108 -3.54 12.97 11.29
N GLY A 109 -4.22 11.95 11.82
CA GLY A 109 -5.57 12.06 12.38
C GLY A 109 -5.65 12.75 13.75
N LYS A 110 -4.57 12.74 14.55
CA LYS A 110 -4.63 13.27 15.93
C LYS A 110 -4.32 14.75 16.04
N GLY A 111 -3.78 15.36 14.99
CA GLY A 111 -3.34 16.75 15.03
C GLY A 111 -2.16 16.91 15.99
N LEU A 112 -1.16 17.64 15.55
CA LEU A 112 -0.18 18.19 16.46
C LEU A 112 -0.95 19.04 17.47
N GLY A 113 -0.60 18.96 18.76
CA GLY A 113 -1.14 19.88 19.75
C GLY A 113 -1.06 21.32 19.22
N LYS A 114 -2.19 22.06 19.33
CA LYS A 114 -2.36 23.50 19.03
C LYS A 114 -1.33 24.12 18.07
N GLY A 115 -1.54 24.01 16.75
CA GLY A 115 -0.77 24.86 15.83
C GLY A 115 -1.08 24.64 14.36
N ASP A 116 -0.72 23.47 13.84
CA ASP A 116 -0.79 23.19 12.41
C ASP A 116 -1.84 22.12 12.16
N GLY A 117 -2.86 22.46 11.37
CA GLY A 117 -4.06 21.65 11.18
C GLY A 117 -3.77 20.20 10.75
N LYS A 118 -4.73 19.31 11.04
CA LYS A 118 -4.76 17.94 10.52
C LYS A 118 -4.59 17.99 9.00
N HIS A 119 -3.69 17.20 8.46
CA HIS A 119 -3.39 17.20 7.04
C HIS A 119 -3.08 15.79 6.54
N PHE A 120 -3.12 15.65 5.23
CA PHE A 120 -2.65 14.48 4.53
C PHE A 120 -1.35 14.83 3.82
N LEU A 121 -0.39 13.92 3.89
CA LEU A 121 0.86 13.98 3.12
C LEU A 121 0.78 12.97 1.99
N ARG A 122 1.17 13.38 0.79
CA ARG A 122 1.34 12.49 -0.36
C ARG A 122 2.80 12.13 -0.54
N LEU A 123 3.11 10.84 -0.56
CA LEU A 123 4.40 10.29 -0.97
C LEU A 123 4.29 9.72 -2.38
N ASP A 124 5.26 9.96 -3.25
CA ASP A 124 5.38 9.20 -4.51
C ASP A 124 5.79 7.74 -4.24
N ALA A 125 5.75 6.90 -5.28
CA ALA A 125 6.10 5.48 -5.14
C ALA A 125 7.55 5.22 -4.66
N GLY A 126 8.42 6.24 -4.73
CA GLY A 126 9.79 6.21 -4.20
C GLY A 126 9.91 6.69 -2.75
N GLY A 127 8.80 7.04 -2.10
CA GLY A 127 8.77 7.51 -0.72
C GLY A 127 9.07 9.00 -0.54
N ARG A 128 9.12 9.78 -1.63
CA ARG A 128 9.40 11.22 -1.54
C ARG A 128 8.10 12.00 -1.37
N ALA A 129 8.09 12.97 -0.47
CA ALA A 129 6.97 13.88 -0.29
C ALA A 129 6.75 14.74 -1.54
N VAL A 130 5.53 14.75 -2.07
CA VAL A 130 5.15 15.45 -3.31
C VAL A 130 3.95 16.38 -3.16
N GLY A 131 3.27 16.39 -2.03
CA GLY A 131 2.18 17.32 -1.78
C GLY A 131 1.51 17.12 -0.43
N THR A 132 0.70 18.09 -0.04
CA THR A 132 -0.13 18.04 1.17
C THR A 132 -1.56 18.45 0.84
N LEU A 133 -2.51 17.95 1.64
CA LEU A 133 -3.92 18.34 1.58
C LEU A 133 -4.39 18.67 2.99
N PRO A 134 -5.02 19.83 3.23
CA PRO A 134 -5.63 20.11 4.53
C PRO A 134 -6.80 19.15 4.79
N SER A 135 -6.94 18.69 6.03
CA SER A 135 -8.13 17.94 6.45
C SER A 135 -9.20 18.92 6.93
N PRO A 136 -10.45 18.82 6.45
CA PRO A 136 -11.55 19.68 6.88
C PRO A 136 -12.00 19.40 8.33
N GLY A 137 -11.52 18.32 8.94
CA GLY A 137 -11.89 17.90 10.30
C GLY A 137 -11.01 16.75 10.78
N GLU A 138 -11.54 15.91 11.67
CA GLU A 138 -10.86 14.70 12.14
C GLU A 138 -11.10 13.55 11.16
N PRO A 139 -10.10 13.16 10.35
CA PRO A 139 -10.28 12.07 9.41
C PRO A 139 -10.27 10.74 10.16
N ARG A 140 -11.13 9.82 9.72
CA ARG A 140 -11.33 8.49 10.31
C ARG A 140 -11.09 7.37 9.33
N ALA A 141 -11.29 7.65 8.04
CA ALA A 141 -10.98 6.73 6.96
C ALA A 141 -10.57 7.53 5.73
N LEU A 142 -9.74 6.90 4.91
CA LEU A 142 -9.22 7.42 3.66
C LEU A 142 -9.29 6.30 2.62
N SER A 143 -9.79 6.61 1.42
CA SER A 143 -9.77 5.70 0.28
C SER A 143 -9.52 6.48 -1.00
N ILE A 144 -8.94 5.81 -1.99
CA ILE A 144 -8.69 6.37 -3.32
C ILE A 144 -9.39 5.48 -4.33
N ALA A 145 -10.27 6.07 -5.14
CA ALA A 145 -10.99 5.37 -6.19
C ALA A 145 -10.11 5.20 -7.44
N LEU A 146 -10.51 4.31 -8.35
CA LEU A 146 -9.77 4.03 -9.59
C LEU A 146 -9.65 5.25 -10.52
N ASP A 147 -10.54 6.22 -10.39
CA ASP A 147 -10.50 7.49 -11.13
C ASP A 147 -9.60 8.55 -10.48
N GLY A 148 -8.90 8.20 -9.38
CA GLY A 148 -8.05 9.10 -8.62
C GLY A 148 -8.80 9.96 -7.59
N SER A 149 -10.12 9.83 -7.47
CA SER A 149 -10.89 10.57 -6.47
C SER A 149 -10.52 10.11 -5.06
N ILE A 150 -10.28 11.08 -4.16
CA ILE A 150 -9.96 10.84 -2.76
C ILE A 150 -11.22 10.98 -1.92
N TRP A 151 -11.55 9.92 -1.18
CA TRP A 151 -12.69 9.87 -0.27
C TRP A 151 -12.20 9.90 1.17
N ILE A 152 -12.64 10.91 1.92
CA ILE A 152 -12.31 11.09 3.33
C ILE A 152 -13.59 11.01 4.14
N LEU A 153 -13.62 10.10 5.12
CA LEU A 153 -14.65 10.08 6.15
C LEU A 153 -14.14 10.89 7.34
N GLY A 154 -14.85 11.96 7.70
CA GLY A 154 -14.50 12.82 8.83
C GLY A 154 -15.62 13.00 9.85
N LYS A 155 -15.29 13.62 10.97
CA LYS A 155 -16.24 14.22 11.92
C LYS A 155 -16.31 15.72 11.74
#